data_AF-A0A1T5AMM3-F1
#
_entry.id   AF-A0A1T5AMM3-F1
#
_cell.length_a   1.000
_cell.length_b   1.000
_cell.length_c   1.000
_cell.angle_alpha   90.00
_cell.angle_beta   90.00
_cell.angle_gamma   90.00
#
_symmetry.space_group_name_H-M   'P 1'
#
loop_
_entity.id
_entity.type
_entity.pdbx_description
1 polymer ?
#
loop_
_entity_poly.entity_id
_entity_poly.type
_entity_poly.pdbx_seq_one_letter_code
_entity_poly.pdbx_strand_id
1 'polypeptide(L)'
;MNWFPIHIVIKDLSFLIFYLTIMKYNLTLETFLPETVASFPKATSINLLEMIQVSLFYNVIPIVVSLGLYYPIVQLGKVLMKHNNKLRLIATGFVLTLITPIAYFVMTGYDMDSPKKAELLAWFLTFVVSMSTYYVLNRKRSDV
;
A
#
# COMPACT_ATOMS: atom_id res chain seq x y z
N MET A 1 -14.75 9.09 -7.98
CA MET A 1 -15.30 8.56 -6.72
C MET A 1 -16.02 7.23 -6.86
N ASN A 2 -16.13 6.61 -8.05
CA ASN A 2 -16.81 5.30 -8.16
C ASN A 2 -15.82 4.12 -7.97
N TRP A 3 -14.52 4.36 -8.21
CA TRP A 3 -13.49 3.31 -8.18
C TRP A 3 -12.58 3.37 -6.94
N PHE A 4 -12.97 4.11 -5.91
CA PHE A 4 -12.15 4.24 -4.71
C PHE A 4 -11.98 2.94 -3.91
N PRO A 5 -12.98 2.04 -3.79
CA PRO A 5 -12.79 0.81 -3.03
C PRO A 5 -11.74 -0.08 -3.70
N ILE A 6 -11.71 -0.09 -5.04
CA ILE A 6 -10.70 -0.82 -5.83
C ILE A 6 -9.31 -0.27 -5.56
N HIS A 7 -9.13 1.06 -5.60
CA HIS A 7 -7.84 1.66 -5.28
C HIS A 7 -7.37 1.31 -3.86
N ILE A 8 -8.27 1.36 -2.87
CA ILE A 8 -7.94 1.03 -1.48
C ILE A 8 -7.50 -0.43 -1.35
N VAL A 9 -8.29 -1.36 -1.90
CA VAL A 9 -7.96 -2.80 -1.84
C VAL A 9 -6.63 -3.07 -2.52
N ILE A 10 -6.38 -2.53 -3.71
CA ILE A 10 -5.10 -2.71 -4.40
C ILE A 10 -3.97 -2.14 -3.56
N LYS A 11 -4.08 -0.89 -3.09
CA LYS A 11 -3.05 -0.22 -2.29
C LYS A 11 -2.72 -0.99 -1.00
N ASP A 12 -3.73 -1.28 -0.18
CA ASP A 12 -3.52 -1.80 1.17
C ASP A 12 -3.10 -3.28 1.16
N LEU A 13 -3.40 -4.04 0.10
CA LEU A 13 -2.89 -5.40 -0.07
C LEU A 13 -1.51 -5.45 -0.72
N SER A 14 -1.16 -4.46 -1.56
CA SER A 14 0.07 -4.48 -2.37
C SER A 14 1.32 -4.66 -1.53
N PHE A 15 1.42 -3.98 -0.38
CA PHE A 15 2.61 -4.05 0.46
C PHE A 15 2.92 -5.47 0.90
N LEU A 16 1.97 -6.16 1.51
CA LEU A 16 2.24 -7.49 2.04
C LEU A 16 2.41 -8.52 0.91
N ILE A 17 1.69 -8.37 -0.21
CA ILE A 17 1.90 -9.21 -1.39
C ILE A 17 3.33 -9.04 -1.94
N PHE A 18 3.80 -7.80 -2.10
CA PHE A 18 5.16 -7.54 -2.58
C PHE A 18 6.21 -8.02 -1.59
N TYR A 19 6.02 -7.73 -0.30
CA TYR A 19 6.91 -8.20 0.75
C TYR A 19 7.04 -9.73 0.74
N LEU A 20 5.92 -10.45 0.78
CA LEU A 20 5.93 -11.92 0.74
C LEU A 20 6.55 -12.46 -0.56
N THR A 21 6.35 -11.78 -1.68
CA THR A 21 6.96 -12.16 -2.96
C THR A 21 8.48 -11.98 -2.92
N ILE A 22 8.96 -10.84 -2.44
CA ILE A 22 10.39 -10.53 -2.30
C ILE A 22 11.07 -11.55 -1.38
N MET A 23 10.45 -11.83 -0.23
CA MET A 23 10.97 -12.80 0.74
C MET A 23 10.93 -14.23 0.20
N LYS A 24 9.86 -14.63 -0.49
CA LYS A 24 9.74 -15.96 -1.11
C LYS A 24 10.85 -16.25 -2.12
N TYR A 25 11.19 -15.26 -2.96
CA TYR A 25 12.22 -15.42 -3.99
C TYR A 25 13.60 -14.91 -3.54
N ASN A 26 13.75 -14.51 -2.28
CA ASN A 26 14.99 -14.00 -1.70
C ASN A 26 15.67 -12.90 -2.53
N LEU A 27 14.88 -11.96 -3.08
CA LEU A 27 15.39 -10.95 -4.02
C LEU A 27 16.33 -9.92 -3.37
N THR A 28 16.31 -9.80 -2.04
CA THR A 28 17.15 -8.87 -1.27
C THR A 28 18.21 -9.56 -0.41
N LEU A 29 18.37 -10.89 -0.54
CA LEU A 29 19.24 -11.72 0.30
C LEU A 29 18.81 -11.75 1.79
N GLU A 30 17.56 -11.41 2.06
CA GLU A 30 16.94 -11.46 3.38
C GLU A 30 15.95 -12.63 3.45
N THR A 31 15.96 -13.34 4.58
CA THR A 31 15.02 -14.44 4.84
C THR A 31 14.00 -14.02 5.89
N PHE A 32 12.86 -14.73 5.93
CA PHE A 32 11.90 -14.55 7.02
C PHE A 32 12.61 -14.68 8.37
N LEU A 33 12.22 -13.84 9.33
CA LEU A 33 12.74 -13.95 10.70
C LEU A 33 12.40 -15.34 11.24
N PRO A 34 13.27 -15.95 12.08
CA PRO A 34 13.03 -17.27 12.65
C PRO A 34 11.66 -17.38 13.35
N GLU A 35 11.22 -16.33 14.02
CA GLU A 35 9.91 -16.21 14.69
C GLU A 35 8.74 -16.25 13.69
N THR A 36 8.91 -15.62 12.52
CA THR A 36 7.93 -15.68 11.43
C THR A 36 7.86 -17.08 10.82
N VAL A 37 9.00 -17.75 10.67
CA VAL A 37 9.05 -19.14 10.19
C VAL A 37 8.43 -20.11 11.19
N ALA A 38 8.67 -19.91 12.49
CA ALA A 38 8.05 -20.71 13.56
C ALA A 38 6.53 -20.55 13.58
N SER A 39 6.03 -19.33 13.34
CA SER A 39 4.59 -19.02 13.31
C SER A 39 3.93 -19.37 11.97
N PHE A 40 4.69 -19.34 10.87
CA PHE A 40 4.25 -19.67 9.51
C PHE A 40 5.28 -20.57 8.81
N PRO A 41 5.30 -21.88 9.11
CA PRO A 41 6.30 -22.82 8.56
C PRO A 41 6.25 -22.93 7.03
N LYS A 42 5.11 -22.62 6.43
CA LYS A 42 4.89 -22.62 4.97
C LYS A 42 5.25 -21.28 4.29
N ALA A 43 5.81 -20.31 5.00
CA ALA A 43 6.10 -18.98 4.46
C ALA A 43 7.01 -19.01 3.21
N THR A 44 7.95 -19.95 3.15
CA THR A 44 8.86 -20.13 2.00
C THR A 44 8.20 -20.79 0.79
N SER A 45 7.12 -21.56 0.99
CA SER A 45 6.36 -22.24 -0.05
C SER A 45 5.03 -21.56 -0.39
N ILE A 46 4.78 -20.37 0.15
CA ILE A 46 3.48 -19.70 0.07
C ILE A 46 3.10 -19.43 -1.39
N ASN A 47 1.90 -19.82 -1.82
CA ASN A 47 1.39 -19.55 -3.16
C ASN A 47 0.71 -18.16 -3.24
N LEU A 48 0.40 -17.69 -4.46
CA LEU A 48 -0.17 -16.35 -4.66
C LEU A 48 -1.53 -16.18 -3.96
N LEU A 49 -2.38 -17.22 -3.95
CA LEU A 49 -3.69 -17.16 -3.32
C LEU A 49 -3.55 -17.03 -1.80
N GLU A 50 -2.64 -17.78 -1.20
CA GLU A 50 -2.30 -17.68 0.22
C GLU A 50 -1.73 -16.30 0.56
N MET A 51 -0.87 -15.72 -0.29
CA MET A 51 -0.39 -14.34 -0.11
C MET A 51 -1.54 -13.33 -0.07
N ILE A 52 -2.53 -13.47 -0.97
CA ILE A 52 -3.72 -12.61 -0.99
C ILE A 52 -4.54 -12.78 0.29
N GLN A 53 -4.75 -14.02 0.75
CA GLN A 53 -5.49 -14.31 1.98
C GLN A 53 -4.81 -13.72 3.22
N VAL A 54 -3.51 -13.94 3.36
CA VAL A 54 -2.70 -13.36 4.45
C VAL A 54 -2.76 -11.83 4.39
N SER A 55 -2.62 -11.26 3.20
CA SER A 55 -2.72 -9.80 3.00
C SER A 55 -4.08 -9.25 3.39
N LEU A 56 -5.17 -9.94 3.05
CA LEU A 56 -6.51 -9.53 3.46
C LEU A 56 -6.68 -9.60 4.98
N PHE A 57 -6.24 -10.69 5.60
CA PHE A 57 -6.38 -10.89 7.04
C PHE A 57 -5.64 -9.83 7.86
N TYR A 58 -4.39 -9.54 7.52
CA TYR A 58 -3.58 -8.57 8.25
C TYR A 58 -3.92 -7.11 7.91
N ASN A 59 -4.54 -6.84 6.75
CA ASN A 59 -4.88 -5.47 6.34
C ASN A 59 -6.35 -5.09 6.53
N VAL A 60 -7.17 -5.87 7.26
CA VAL A 60 -8.57 -5.48 7.54
C VAL A 60 -8.65 -4.10 8.20
N ILE A 61 -7.86 -3.85 9.24
CA ILE A 61 -7.85 -2.57 9.96
C ILE A 61 -7.37 -1.43 9.03
N PRO A 62 -6.20 -1.54 8.35
CA PRO A 62 -5.77 -0.57 7.34
C PRO A 62 -6.84 -0.26 6.28
N ILE A 63 -7.53 -1.27 5.76
CA ILE A 63 -8.59 -1.09 4.76
C ILE A 63 -9.75 -0.26 5.31
N VAL A 64 -10.21 -0.54 6.54
CA VAL A 64 -11.28 0.23 7.19
C VAL A 64 -10.86 1.68 7.42
N VAL A 65 -9.63 1.91 7.90
CA VAL A 65 -9.09 3.27 8.09
C VAL A 65 -8.99 4.00 6.76
N SER A 66 -8.44 3.36 5.73
CA SER A 66 -8.38 3.90 4.37
C SER A 66 -9.76 4.26 3.83
N LEU A 67 -10.78 3.42 4.05
CA LEU A 67 -12.16 3.71 3.64
C LEU A 67 -12.70 4.97 4.31
N GLY A 68 -12.49 5.12 5.62
CA GLY A 68 -12.91 6.30 6.38
C GLY A 68 -12.19 7.59 5.95
N LEU A 69 -10.88 7.50 5.67
CA LEU A 69 -10.05 8.66 5.32
C LEU A 69 -10.12 9.05 3.84
N TYR A 70 -10.51 8.14 2.95
CA TYR A 70 -10.47 8.40 1.52
C TYR A 70 -11.32 9.60 1.11
N TYR A 71 -12.56 9.66 1.60
CA TYR A 71 -13.48 10.76 1.29
C TYR A 71 -12.96 12.14 1.73
N PRO A 72 -12.57 12.35 3.02
CA PRO A 72 -12.08 13.65 3.46
C PRO A 72 -10.83 14.09 2.70
N ILE A 73 -9.92 13.18 2.36
CA ILE A 73 -8.70 13.52 1.58
C ILE A 73 -9.05 14.00 0.17
N VAL A 74 -9.96 13.30 -0.51
CA VAL A 74 -10.39 13.71 -1.85
C VAL A 74 -11.11 15.05 -1.83
N GLN A 75 -11.95 15.30 -0.81
CA GLN A 75 -12.63 16.60 -0.68
C GLN A 75 -11.66 17.72 -0.37
N LEU A 76 -10.70 17.49 0.53
CA LEU A 76 -9.64 18.44 0.83
C LEU A 76 -8.84 18.78 -0.42
N GLY A 77 -8.49 17.79 -1.24
CA GLY A 77 -7.82 18.01 -2.52
C GLY A 77 -8.62 18.89 -3.48
N LYS A 78 -9.96 18.74 -3.54
CA LYS A 78 -10.83 19.61 -4.36
C LYS A 78 -10.88 21.04 -3.85
N VAL A 79 -10.90 21.25 -2.54
CA VAL A 79 -10.95 22.59 -1.93
C VAL A 79 -9.62 23.30 -2.12
N LEU A 80 -8.49 22.62 -1.82
CA LEU A 80 -7.16 23.23 -1.88
C LEU A 80 -6.66 23.45 -3.31
N MET A 81 -7.05 22.61 -4.27
CA MET A 81 -6.53 22.64 -5.64
C MET A 81 -7.68 22.71 -6.67
N LYS A 82 -8.55 23.71 -6.50
CA LYS A 82 -9.75 23.89 -7.34
C LYS A 82 -9.43 24.12 -8.82
N HIS A 83 -8.36 24.86 -9.12
CA HIS A 83 -8.05 25.36 -10.46
C HIS A 83 -7.14 24.47 -11.31
N ASN A 84 -6.46 23.48 -10.70
CA ASN A 84 -5.53 22.61 -11.43
C ASN A 84 -5.88 21.13 -11.22
N ASN A 85 -6.69 20.59 -12.14
CA ASN A 85 -7.20 19.22 -12.05
C ASN A 85 -6.07 18.17 -12.08
N LYS A 86 -4.99 18.40 -12.85
CA LYS A 86 -3.85 17.48 -12.93
C LYS A 86 -3.05 17.46 -11.63
N LEU A 87 -2.71 18.64 -11.10
CA LEU A 87 -2.00 18.75 -9.83
C LEU A 87 -2.81 18.17 -8.68
N ARG A 88 -4.12 18.47 -8.63
CA ARG A 88 -5.05 17.89 -7.66
C ARG A 88 -5.02 16.37 -7.68
N LEU A 89 -5.07 15.79 -8.88
CA LEU A 89 -5.07 14.34 -9.05
C LEU A 89 -3.77 13.72 -8.52
N ILE A 90 -2.61 14.24 -8.92
CA ILE A 90 -1.31 13.72 -8.48
C ILE A 90 -1.15 13.87 -6.96
N ALA A 91 -1.42 15.06 -6.42
CA ALA A 91 -1.26 15.33 -5.00
C ALA A 91 -2.22 14.51 -4.12
N THR A 92 -3.47 14.34 -4.55
CA THR A 92 -4.45 13.53 -3.81
C THR A 92 -4.06 12.06 -3.81
N GLY A 93 -3.62 11.53 -4.97
CA GLY A 93 -3.08 10.18 -5.06
C GLY A 93 -1.89 10.00 -4.12
N PHE A 94 -0.95 10.94 -4.15
CA PHE A 94 0.25 10.93 -3.34
C PHE A 94 -0.06 10.85 -1.84
N VAL A 95 -0.97 11.70 -1.35
CA VAL A 95 -1.41 11.70 0.06
C VAL A 95 -2.09 10.37 0.41
N LEU A 96 -2.98 9.87 -0.44
CA LEU A 96 -3.67 8.60 -0.21
C LEU A 96 -2.72 7.39 -0.14
N THR A 97 -1.66 7.42 -0.95
CA THR A 97 -0.63 6.39 -0.97
C THR A 97 0.29 6.47 0.25
N LEU A 98 0.67 7.67 0.69
CA LEU A 98 1.56 7.86 1.84
C LEU A 98 0.94 7.50 3.20
N ILE A 99 -0.38 7.55 3.33
CA ILE A 99 -1.02 7.26 4.63
C ILE A 99 -0.73 5.84 5.11
N THR A 100 -0.67 4.85 4.22
CA THR A 100 -0.41 3.46 4.61
C THR A 100 1.00 3.27 5.21
N PRO A 101 2.11 3.68 4.54
CA PRO A 101 3.44 3.59 5.13
C PRO A 101 3.59 4.47 6.38
N ILE A 102 3.00 5.68 6.41
CA ILE A 102 3.04 6.53 7.60
C ILE A 102 2.36 5.84 8.78
N ALA A 103 1.15 5.31 8.59
CA ALA A 103 0.43 4.58 9.63
C ALA A 103 1.21 3.35 10.11
N TYR A 104 1.80 2.59 9.18
CA TYR A 104 2.65 1.45 9.51
C TYR A 104 3.84 1.87 10.38
N PHE A 105 4.62 2.88 9.99
CA PHE A 105 5.79 3.31 10.75
C PHE A 105 5.42 3.90 12.12
N VAL A 106 4.29 4.60 12.21
CA VAL A 106 3.78 5.12 13.50
C VAL A 106 3.36 3.97 14.43
N MET A 107 2.73 2.93 13.89
CA MET A 107 2.23 1.80 14.69
C MET A 107 3.33 0.81 15.10
N THR A 108 4.31 0.57 14.22
CA THR A 108 5.33 -0.47 14.43
C THR A 108 6.65 0.07 14.97
N GLY A 109 6.90 1.37 14.78
CA GLY A 109 8.23 1.96 14.96
C GLY A 109 9.16 1.50 13.84
N TYR A 110 9.80 2.45 13.14
CA TYR A 110 10.80 2.11 12.13
C TYR A 110 12.18 2.01 12.78
N ASP A 111 12.81 0.84 12.67
CA ASP A 111 14.21 0.67 13.06
C ASP A 111 15.11 1.32 12.00
N MET A 112 15.66 2.49 12.36
CA MET A 112 16.58 3.26 11.52
C MET A 112 17.98 2.62 11.44
N ASP A 113 18.34 1.80 12.43
CA ASP A 113 19.69 1.21 12.53
C ASP A 113 19.81 -0.05 11.66
N SER A 114 18.69 -0.73 11.40
CA SER A 114 18.62 -2.00 10.66
C SER A 114 17.60 -1.97 9.50
N PRO A 115 17.74 -1.08 8.49
CA PRO A 115 16.73 -0.93 7.45
C PRO A 115 16.56 -2.22 6.64
N LYS A 116 15.39 -2.84 6.73
CA LYS A 116 15.03 -4.05 5.99
C LYS A 116 14.83 -3.72 4.51
N LYS A 117 15.73 -4.21 3.65
CA LYS A 117 15.75 -3.89 2.21
C LYS A 117 14.48 -4.38 1.51
N ALA A 118 13.98 -5.55 1.88
CA ALA A 118 12.75 -6.13 1.37
C ALA A 118 11.55 -5.24 1.70
N GLU A 119 11.53 -4.67 2.90
CA GLU A 119 10.46 -3.78 3.34
C GLU A 119 10.47 -2.47 2.55
N LEU A 120 11.65 -1.83 2.41
CA LEU A 120 11.81 -0.63 1.60
C LEU A 120 11.42 -0.86 0.13
N LEU A 121 11.83 -1.98 -0.45
CA LEU A 121 11.48 -2.34 -1.81
C LEU A 121 9.97 -2.60 -1.97
N ALA A 122 9.36 -3.31 -1.00
CA ALA A 122 7.91 -3.55 -0.98
C ALA A 122 7.12 -2.24 -0.89
N TRP A 123 7.56 -1.29 -0.04
CA TRP A 123 6.96 0.04 0.05
C TRP A 123 7.09 0.82 -1.26
N PHE A 124 8.27 0.80 -1.88
CA PHE A 124 8.50 1.46 -3.16
C PHE A 124 7.56 0.90 -4.25
N LEU A 125 7.47 -0.43 -4.39
CA LEU A 125 6.57 -1.08 -5.35
C LEU A 125 5.10 -0.76 -5.06
N THR A 126 4.70 -0.78 -3.79
CA THR A 126 3.35 -0.40 -3.33
C THR A 126 3.02 1.03 -3.73
N PHE A 127 3.98 1.93 -3.54
CA PHE A 127 3.83 3.33 -3.89
C PHE A 127 3.58 3.50 -5.40
N VAL A 128 4.42 2.86 -6.22
CA VAL A 128 4.29 2.90 -7.69
C VAL A 128 2.94 2.35 -8.15
N VAL A 129 2.52 1.19 -7.64
CA VAL A 129 1.26 0.55 -8.04
C VAL A 129 0.04 1.34 -7.56
N SER A 130 0.05 1.84 -6.32
CA SER A 130 -1.03 2.66 -5.79
C SER A 130 -1.19 3.95 -6.58
N MET A 131 -0.11 4.70 -6.82
CA MET A 131 -0.15 5.94 -7.61
C MET A 131 -0.64 5.70 -9.03
N SER A 132 -0.11 4.67 -9.69
CA SER A 132 -0.51 4.31 -11.06
C SER A 132 -1.99 3.93 -11.12
N THR A 133 -2.45 3.12 -10.17
CA THR A 133 -3.86 2.71 -10.04
C THR A 133 -4.76 3.91 -9.81
N TYR A 134 -4.41 4.79 -8.86
CA TYR A 134 -5.17 6.00 -8.58
C TYR A 134 -5.29 6.90 -9.80
N TYR A 135 -4.17 7.14 -10.48
CA TYR A 135 -4.12 7.97 -11.67
C TYR A 135 -4.98 7.38 -12.80
N VAL A 136 -4.82 6.09 -13.13
CA VAL A 136 -5.59 5.43 -14.20
C VAL A 136 -7.09 5.46 -13.92
N LEU A 137 -7.51 5.22 -12.68
CA LEU A 137 -8.92 5.20 -12.29
C LEU A 137 -9.58 6.59 -12.29
N ASN A 138 -8.80 7.67 -12.21
CA ASN A 138 -9.33 9.03 -12.04
C ASN A 138 -8.92 10.04 -13.14
N ARG A 139 -7.99 9.70 -14.06
CA ARG A 139 -7.55 10.59 -15.16
C ARG A 139 -8.66 11.02 -16.11
N LYS A 140 -9.62 10.14 -16.42
CA LYS A 140 -10.75 10.49 -17.31
C LYS A 140 -11.75 11.45 -16.65
N ARG A 141 -11.63 11.67 -15.33
CA ARG A 141 -12.50 12.53 -14.54
C ARG A 141 -11.87 13.90 -14.24
N SER A 142 -10.59 14.09 -14.56
CA SER A 142 -9.92 15.39 -14.49
C SER A 142 -10.13 16.25 -15.74
N ASP A 143 -10.66 15.65 -16.82
CA ASP A 143 -10.87 16.31 -18.12
C ASP A 143 -12.33 16.77 -18.34
N VAL A 144 -13.17 16.62 -17.30
CA VAL A 144 -14.55 17.14 -17.22
C VAL A 144 -14.63 18.05 -16.00
#